data_AF-A0A1I2ER50-F1
#
_entry.id   AF-A0A1I2ER50-F1
#
_cell.length_a   1.000
_cell.length_b   1.000
_cell.length_c   1.000
_cell.angle_alpha   90.00
_cell.angle_beta   90.00
_cell.angle_gamma   90.00
#
_symmetry.space_group_name_H-M   'P 1'
#
loop_
_entity.id
_entity.type
_entity.pdbx_description
1 polymer ?
#
loop_
_entity_poly.entity_id
_entity_poly.type
_entity_poly.pdbx_seq_one_letter_code
_entity_poly.pdbx_strand_id
1 'polypeptide(L)'
;MATRRPTVPAPVPPPVWGRGKLLAVLAAAVVAALGLVTGLALAVAYALTSPDPSPAGSGPVGQPTADRGPSNRDTQRDALADEPMPSAGAEAALPGPVSTRNPGVIELPRATGAGPAGVPTGFPRTPEGALAQLASIDVTAMQTGSLDGVRRVIEAWAAPGGPTGETWSGVHGMAGLLSAADLSGAGSPQLAIVVRPAMGLIKGTVGPDFAVVCVDFEFTVTVEATSRIAIADCQRMTWADDRWLIGPGPEPAPAPSVWPGTDLAIEVGYQDLRYG
;
A
#
# COMPACT_ATOMS: atom_id res chain seq x y z
N MET A 1 76.45 -10.84 4.41
CA MET A 1 75.40 -10.59 3.40
C MET A 1 74.66 -11.89 3.15
N ALA A 2 73.43 -12.02 3.66
CA ALA A 2 72.57 -13.18 3.43
C ALA A 2 71.16 -12.67 3.09
N THR A 3 70.76 -12.84 1.83
CA THR A 3 69.44 -12.46 1.31
C THR A 3 68.52 -13.70 1.32
N ARG A 4 67.51 -13.71 2.22
CA ARG A 4 66.38 -14.66 2.16
C ARG A 4 65.34 -14.15 1.17
N ARG A 5 64.94 -14.98 0.20
CA ARG A 5 63.73 -14.77 -0.61
C ARG A 5 62.48 -15.22 0.16
N PRO A 6 61.35 -14.51 0.08
CA PRO A 6 60.08 -14.97 0.63
C PRO A 6 59.41 -15.99 -0.30
N THR A 7 58.84 -17.04 0.30
CA THR A 7 58.06 -18.10 -0.35
C THR A 7 56.59 -17.69 -0.45
N VAL A 8 55.98 -17.84 -1.63
CA VAL A 8 54.53 -17.59 -1.86
C VAL A 8 53.74 -18.87 -1.56
N PRO A 9 52.63 -18.83 -0.80
CA PRO A 9 51.80 -20.01 -0.53
C PRO A 9 50.87 -20.34 -1.72
N ALA A 10 50.61 -21.64 -1.93
CA ALA A 10 49.78 -22.17 -3.02
C ALA A 10 48.26 -22.00 -2.75
N PRO A 11 47.41 -22.00 -3.81
CA PRO A 11 45.96 -21.84 -3.66
C PRO A 11 45.28 -23.06 -3.02
N VAL A 12 44.28 -22.81 -2.18
CA VAL A 12 43.48 -23.83 -1.49
C VAL A 12 42.34 -24.33 -2.40
N PRO A 13 42.10 -25.66 -2.52
CA PRO A 13 40.99 -26.19 -3.31
C PRO A 13 39.61 -25.94 -2.65
N PRO A 14 38.52 -25.83 -3.43
CA PRO A 14 37.19 -25.55 -2.88
C PRO A 14 36.65 -26.72 -2.04
N PRO A 15 35.82 -26.44 -1.02
CA PRO A 15 35.32 -27.45 -0.11
C PRO A 15 34.34 -28.40 -0.82
N VAL A 16 34.77 -29.64 -1.04
CA VAL A 16 33.89 -30.74 -1.44
C VAL A 16 33.07 -31.21 -0.24
N TRP A 17 31.74 -31.10 -0.33
CA TRP A 17 30.85 -31.60 0.72
C TRP A 17 30.97 -33.12 0.86
N GLY A 18 31.29 -33.57 2.07
CA GLY A 18 31.33 -34.99 2.39
C GLY A 18 29.96 -35.65 2.21
N ARG A 19 29.97 -36.92 1.80
CA ARG A 19 28.76 -37.74 1.56
C ARG A 19 27.73 -37.66 2.70
N GLY A 20 28.18 -37.55 3.95
CA GLY A 20 27.30 -37.41 5.12
C GLY A 20 26.46 -36.11 5.13
N LYS A 21 27.02 -34.98 4.70
CA LYS A 21 26.27 -33.71 4.60
C LYS A 21 25.24 -33.77 3.46
N LEU A 22 25.60 -34.42 2.35
CA LEU A 22 24.68 -34.62 1.23
C LEU A 22 23.48 -35.49 1.63
N LEU A 23 23.74 -36.58 2.37
CA LEU A 23 22.69 -37.46 2.88
C LEU A 23 21.78 -36.77 3.90
N ALA A 24 22.34 -35.91 4.76
CA ALA A 24 21.54 -35.14 5.72
C ALA A 24 20.58 -34.15 5.03
N VAL A 25 21.06 -33.44 4.00
CA VAL A 25 20.22 -32.52 3.22
C VAL A 25 19.15 -33.28 2.44
N LEU A 26 19.48 -34.43 1.84
CA LEU A 26 18.51 -35.29 1.16
C LEU A 26 17.43 -35.81 2.12
N ALA A 27 17.81 -36.25 3.32
CA ALA A 27 16.86 -36.72 4.33
C ALA A 27 15.92 -35.57 4.77
N ALA A 28 16.45 -34.36 5.00
CA ALA A 28 15.65 -33.20 5.35
C ALA A 28 14.66 -32.82 4.23
N ALA A 29 15.10 -32.87 2.96
CA ALA A 29 14.25 -32.60 1.81
C ALA A 29 13.11 -33.63 1.67
N VAL A 30 13.41 -34.92 1.90
CA VAL A 30 12.40 -35.99 1.89
C VAL A 30 11.37 -35.80 3.00
N VAL A 31 11.80 -35.45 4.21
CA VAL A 31 10.89 -35.18 5.34
C VAL A 31 9.99 -33.96 5.03
N ALA A 32 10.55 -32.89 4.48
CA ALA A 32 9.77 -31.72 4.08
C ALA A 32 8.74 -32.05 2.99
N ALA A 33 9.12 -32.83 1.98
CA ALA A 33 8.22 -33.29 0.93
C ALA A 33 7.08 -34.16 1.48
N LEU A 34 7.38 -35.08 2.40
CA LEU A 34 6.37 -35.91 3.06
C LEU A 34 5.41 -35.06 3.92
N GLY A 35 5.92 -34.04 4.61
CA GLY A 35 5.10 -33.09 5.35
C GLY A 35 4.11 -32.34 4.45
N LEU A 36 4.58 -31.85 3.30
CA LEU A 36 3.74 -31.16 2.32
C LEU A 36 2.66 -32.08 1.74
N VAL A 37 3.01 -33.32 1.39
CA VAL A 37 2.03 -34.31 0.88
C VAL A 37 0.99 -34.66 1.93
N THR A 38 1.41 -34.81 3.20
CA THR A 38 0.50 -35.11 4.31
C THR A 38 -0.45 -33.93 4.57
N GLY A 39 0.07 -32.70 4.58
CA GLY A 39 -0.73 -31.48 4.73
C GLY A 39 -1.76 -31.32 3.61
N LEU A 40 -1.35 -31.57 2.36
CA LEU A 40 -2.25 -31.52 1.20
C LEU A 40 -3.36 -32.58 1.28
N ALA A 41 -3.02 -33.82 1.67
CA ALA A 41 -4.00 -34.88 1.83
C ALA A 41 -5.03 -34.57 2.93
N LEU A 42 -4.60 -33.98 4.05
CA LEU A 42 -5.51 -33.54 5.12
C LEU A 42 -6.42 -32.40 4.66
N ALA A 43 -5.88 -31.40 3.94
CA ALA A 43 -6.68 -30.29 3.41
C ALA A 43 -7.79 -30.79 2.47
N VAL A 44 -7.47 -31.74 1.58
CA VAL A 44 -8.45 -32.38 0.70
C VAL A 44 -9.46 -33.21 1.49
N ALA A 45 -9.03 -33.95 2.51
CA ALA A 45 -9.94 -34.73 3.35
C ALA A 45 -10.94 -33.82 4.09
N TYR A 46 -10.52 -32.68 4.63
CA TYR A 46 -11.42 -31.73 5.30
C TYR A 46 -12.38 -31.02 4.33
N ALA A 47 -11.93 -30.71 3.11
CA ALA A 47 -12.80 -30.17 2.08
C ALA A 47 -13.90 -31.16 1.64
N LEU A 48 -13.60 -32.47 1.63
CA LEU A 48 -14.53 -33.53 1.24
C LEU A 48 -15.41 -34.07 2.37
N THR A 49 -15.03 -33.84 3.64
CA THR A 49 -15.79 -34.29 4.83
C THR A 49 -16.57 -33.18 5.52
N SER A 50 -16.54 -31.96 4.97
CA SER A 50 -17.43 -30.89 5.39
C SER A 50 -18.89 -31.33 5.18
N PRO A 51 -19.70 -31.48 6.23
CA PRO A 51 -21.09 -31.90 6.09
C PRO A 51 -21.90 -30.80 5.38
N ASP A 52 -22.64 -31.16 4.34
CA ASP A 52 -23.70 -30.30 3.81
C ASP A 52 -24.71 -29.96 4.92
N PRO A 53 -25.09 -28.68 5.12
CA PRO A 53 -26.20 -28.34 5.99
C PRO A 53 -27.48 -28.95 5.40
N SER A 54 -28.02 -29.97 6.07
CA SER A 54 -29.25 -30.64 5.66
C SER A 54 -30.46 -29.69 5.66
N PRO A 55 -31.42 -29.87 4.73
CA PRO A 55 -32.56 -28.98 4.57
C PRO A 55 -33.63 -29.26 5.62
N ALA A 56 -34.05 -28.25 6.37
CA ALA A 56 -35.19 -28.33 7.27
C ALA A 56 -36.26 -27.30 6.87
N GLY A 57 -37.44 -27.81 6.50
CA GLY A 57 -38.71 -27.12 6.68
C GLY A 57 -39.34 -26.51 5.43
N SER A 58 -40.12 -27.31 4.71
CA SER A 58 -41.18 -26.84 3.83
C SER A 58 -42.26 -26.16 4.67
N GLY A 59 -42.25 -24.83 4.70
CA GLY A 59 -43.33 -23.98 5.22
C GLY A 59 -43.39 -22.69 4.39
N PRO A 60 -44.57 -22.17 4.02
CA PRO A 60 -44.66 -20.99 3.17
C PRO A 60 -44.28 -19.76 4.01
N VAL A 61 -43.05 -19.27 3.81
CA VAL A 61 -42.55 -18.07 4.47
C VAL A 61 -42.20 -17.05 3.41
N GLY A 62 -42.95 -15.94 3.42
CA GLY A 62 -42.64 -14.75 2.64
C GLY A 62 -41.20 -14.31 2.92
N GLN A 63 -40.51 -13.89 1.86
CA GLN A 63 -39.14 -13.39 1.92
C GLN A 63 -38.92 -12.46 3.12
N PRO A 64 -38.07 -12.84 4.09
CA PRO A 64 -37.34 -11.86 4.84
C PRO A 64 -36.24 -11.37 3.90
N THR A 65 -36.31 -10.11 3.49
CA THR A 65 -35.11 -9.37 3.10
C THR A 65 -34.13 -9.48 4.26
N ALA A 66 -33.19 -10.42 4.17
CA ALA A 66 -32.12 -10.58 5.15
C ALA A 66 -31.31 -9.29 5.11
N ASP A 67 -31.53 -8.47 6.12
CA ASP A 67 -30.76 -7.30 6.43
C ASP A 67 -29.28 -7.72 6.49
N ARG A 68 -28.45 -7.19 5.57
CA ARG A 68 -27.00 -7.43 5.58
C ARG A 68 -26.46 -6.71 6.81
N GLY A 69 -26.43 -7.40 7.94
CA GLY A 69 -26.00 -6.83 9.21
C GLY A 69 -24.58 -6.24 9.17
N PRO A 70 -24.20 -5.44 10.20
CA PRO A 70 -22.91 -4.73 10.26
C PRO A 70 -21.70 -5.61 9.97
N SER A 71 -21.69 -6.84 10.49
CA SER A 71 -20.59 -7.80 10.29
C SER A 71 -20.34 -8.17 8.82
N ASN A 72 -21.39 -8.28 8.00
CA ASN A 72 -21.24 -8.58 6.58
C ASN A 72 -20.64 -7.37 5.82
N ARG A 73 -21.01 -6.15 6.20
CA ARG A 73 -20.45 -4.94 5.59
C ARG A 73 -18.97 -4.79 5.92
N ASP A 74 -18.58 -5.04 7.16
CA ASP A 74 -17.17 -4.93 7.56
C ASP A 74 -16.32 -6.01 6.88
N THR A 75 -16.82 -7.25 6.77
CA THR A 75 -16.15 -8.28 5.96
C THR A 75 -15.99 -7.88 4.49
N GLN A 76 -16.99 -7.21 3.89
CA GLN A 76 -16.88 -6.71 2.51
C GLN A 76 -15.86 -5.58 2.37
N ARG A 77 -15.79 -4.67 3.36
CA ARG A 77 -14.81 -3.59 3.41
C ARG A 77 -13.39 -4.12 3.49
N ASP A 78 -13.19 -5.13 4.34
CA ASP A 78 -11.90 -5.80 4.48
C ASP A 78 -11.51 -6.54 3.21
N ALA A 79 -12.43 -7.32 2.63
CA ALA A 79 -12.18 -8.01 1.37
C ALA A 79 -11.80 -7.05 0.23
N LEU A 80 -12.46 -5.88 0.13
CA LEU A 80 -12.14 -4.87 -0.88
C LEU A 80 -10.77 -4.24 -0.64
N ALA A 81 -10.42 -3.94 0.61
CA ALA A 81 -9.15 -3.30 0.92
C ALA A 81 -7.96 -4.27 0.76
N ASP A 82 -8.16 -5.54 1.11
CA ASP A 82 -7.15 -6.59 1.01
C ASP A 82 -6.99 -7.14 -0.43
N GLU A 83 -7.86 -6.72 -1.36
CA GLU A 83 -7.76 -7.11 -2.78
C GLU A 83 -6.37 -6.75 -3.34
N PRO A 84 -5.58 -7.72 -3.84
CA PRO A 84 -4.22 -7.46 -4.28
C PRO A 84 -4.13 -6.47 -5.44
N MET A 85 -3.14 -5.58 -5.38
CA MET A 85 -2.74 -4.72 -6.50
C MET A 85 -1.66 -5.42 -7.34
N PRO A 86 -1.54 -5.11 -8.66
CA PRO A 86 -0.34 -5.46 -9.42
C PRO A 86 0.92 -4.95 -8.73
N SER A 87 1.98 -5.75 -8.71
CA SER A 87 3.27 -5.34 -8.16
C SER A 87 4.14 -4.68 -9.24
N ALA A 88 4.97 -3.73 -8.82
CA ALA A 88 5.97 -3.09 -9.66
C ALA A 88 7.32 -3.08 -8.93
N GLY A 89 8.42 -3.21 -9.69
CA GLY A 89 9.77 -3.05 -9.15
C GLY A 89 10.03 -1.60 -8.72
N ALA A 90 11.01 -1.37 -7.85
CA ALA A 90 11.33 -0.02 -7.35
C ALA A 90 11.75 0.94 -8.47
N GLU A 91 12.34 0.41 -9.54
CA GLU A 91 12.71 1.14 -10.76
C GLU A 91 11.51 1.71 -11.51
N ALA A 92 10.31 1.13 -11.34
CA ALA A 92 9.08 1.64 -11.96
C ALA A 92 8.69 3.02 -11.42
N ALA A 93 9.12 3.35 -10.21
CA ALA A 93 8.87 4.65 -9.60
C ALA A 93 9.74 5.76 -10.18
N LEU A 94 10.77 5.44 -10.97
CA LEU A 94 11.66 6.45 -11.57
C LEU A 94 11.04 7.05 -12.84
N PRO A 95 11.39 8.32 -13.19
CA PRO A 95 10.95 8.94 -14.42
C PRO A 95 11.09 8.05 -15.66
N GLY A 96 9.98 7.87 -16.37
CA GLY A 96 9.86 7.00 -17.53
C GLY A 96 9.33 7.70 -18.79
N PRO A 97 9.31 6.98 -19.94
CA PRO A 97 8.74 7.51 -21.17
C PRO A 97 7.23 7.73 -21.02
N VAL A 98 6.76 8.89 -21.52
CA VAL A 98 5.34 9.24 -21.50
C VAL A 98 4.58 8.36 -22.50
N SER A 99 3.49 7.74 -22.04
CA SER A 99 2.59 6.96 -22.86
C SER A 99 1.79 7.85 -23.82
N THR A 100 1.41 7.28 -24.96
CA THR A 100 0.45 7.89 -25.89
C THR A 100 -0.95 7.28 -25.76
N ARG A 101 -1.14 6.32 -24.85
CA ARG A 101 -2.46 5.76 -24.55
C ARG A 101 -3.31 6.75 -23.75
N ASN A 102 -4.63 6.65 -23.89
CA ASN A 102 -5.55 7.39 -23.04
C ASN A 102 -5.77 6.62 -21.73
N PRO A 103 -5.32 7.14 -20.57
CA PRO A 103 -5.49 6.47 -19.28
C PRO A 103 -6.94 6.55 -18.75
N GLY A 104 -7.82 7.33 -19.38
CA GLY A 104 -9.06 7.76 -18.73
C GLY A 104 -8.80 8.90 -17.75
N VAL A 105 -9.86 9.40 -17.12
CA VAL A 105 -9.79 10.58 -16.27
C VAL A 105 -10.72 10.41 -15.06
N ILE A 106 -10.20 10.74 -13.88
CA ILE A 106 -11.00 10.95 -12.67
C ILE A 106 -11.02 12.46 -12.38
N GLU A 107 -12.22 13.04 -12.41
CA GLU A 107 -12.43 14.45 -12.08
C GLU A 107 -12.54 14.59 -10.55
N LEU A 108 -11.53 15.21 -9.94
CA LEU A 108 -11.50 15.50 -8.52
C LEU A 108 -12.29 16.78 -8.21
N PRO A 109 -13.24 16.73 -7.28
CA PRO A 109 -13.94 17.93 -6.82
C PRO A 109 -12.99 18.91 -6.13
N ARG A 110 -13.28 20.21 -6.22
CA ARG A 110 -12.54 21.24 -5.46
C ARG A 110 -12.87 21.15 -3.97
N ALA A 111 -11.88 21.44 -3.14
CA ALA A 111 -12.08 21.68 -1.73
C ALA A 111 -12.97 22.92 -1.53
N THR A 112 -13.85 22.88 -0.54
CA THR A 112 -14.71 24.01 -0.16
C THR A 112 -14.28 24.68 1.14
N GLY A 113 -13.28 24.12 1.83
CA GLY A 113 -12.72 24.66 3.05
C GLY A 113 -11.37 24.07 3.44
N ALA A 114 -10.91 24.44 4.62
CA ALA A 114 -9.72 23.89 5.26
C ALA A 114 -10.12 23.22 6.58
N GLY A 115 -9.65 22.01 6.79
CA GLY A 115 -9.88 21.24 8.00
C GLY A 115 -8.68 21.28 8.97
N PRO A 116 -8.69 20.40 9.97
CA PRO A 116 -7.57 20.24 10.91
C PRO A 116 -6.21 20.08 10.21
N ALA A 117 -5.16 20.58 10.86
CA ALA A 117 -3.79 20.62 10.32
C ALA A 117 -3.65 21.36 8.96
N GLY A 118 -4.66 22.14 8.54
CA GLY A 118 -4.64 22.91 7.29
C GLY A 118 -4.95 22.09 6.04
N VAL A 119 -5.38 20.84 6.18
CA VAL A 119 -5.70 19.95 5.07
C VAL A 119 -6.95 20.47 4.32
N PRO A 120 -6.90 20.68 3.01
CA PRO A 120 -8.09 20.99 2.20
C PRO A 120 -9.19 19.93 2.37
N THR A 121 -10.45 20.38 2.50
CA THR A 121 -11.58 19.49 2.77
C THR A 121 -12.91 20.04 2.25
N GLY A 122 -14.02 19.41 2.65
CA GLY A 122 -15.38 19.74 2.22
C GLY A 122 -15.76 19.07 0.90
N PHE A 123 -15.04 18.01 0.53
CA PHE A 123 -15.34 17.21 -0.66
C PHE A 123 -16.67 16.46 -0.50
N PRO A 124 -17.44 16.26 -1.59
CA PRO A 124 -18.72 15.58 -1.55
C PRO A 124 -18.59 14.10 -1.15
N ARG A 125 -19.66 13.55 -0.57
CA ARG A 125 -19.82 12.11 -0.24
C ARG A 125 -19.94 11.25 -1.49
N THR A 126 -18.83 11.13 -2.20
CA THR A 126 -18.63 10.40 -3.45
C THR A 126 -17.24 9.75 -3.44
N PRO A 127 -17.00 8.69 -4.21
CA PRO A 127 -15.67 8.09 -4.31
C PRO A 127 -14.58 9.06 -4.80
N GLU A 128 -14.92 9.96 -5.71
CA GLU A 128 -14.04 11.01 -6.21
C GLU A 128 -13.71 12.03 -5.09
N GLY A 129 -14.70 12.34 -4.25
CA GLY A 129 -14.47 13.15 -3.05
C GLY A 129 -13.60 12.46 -2.00
N ALA A 130 -13.70 11.13 -1.87
CA ALA A 130 -12.81 10.35 -1.02
C ALA A 130 -11.36 10.38 -1.53
N LEU A 131 -11.18 10.19 -2.84
CA LEU A 131 -9.87 10.27 -3.51
C LEU A 131 -9.26 11.68 -3.39
N ALA A 132 -10.06 12.72 -3.60
CA ALA A 132 -9.61 14.11 -3.41
C ALA A 132 -9.21 14.41 -1.96
N GLN A 133 -9.93 13.84 -0.98
CA GLN A 133 -9.57 13.99 0.42
C GLN A 133 -8.26 13.27 0.75
N LEU A 134 -8.06 12.03 0.26
CA LEU A 134 -6.81 11.30 0.45
C LEU A 134 -5.62 12.08 -0.14
N ALA A 135 -5.73 12.52 -1.40
CA ALA A 135 -4.70 13.33 -2.03
C ALA A 135 -4.35 14.60 -1.23
N SER A 136 -5.37 15.24 -0.63
CA SER A 136 -5.17 16.43 0.21
C SER A 136 -4.46 16.12 1.53
N ILE A 137 -4.77 14.97 2.15
CA ILE A 137 -4.10 14.48 3.37
C ILE A 137 -2.62 14.22 3.07
N ASP A 138 -2.32 13.46 2.02
CA ASP A 138 -0.95 13.06 1.66
C ASP A 138 -0.09 14.26 1.29
N VAL A 139 -0.61 15.14 0.43
CA VAL A 139 0.10 16.37 0.03
C VAL A 139 0.43 17.21 1.26
N THR A 140 -0.55 17.45 2.14
CA THR A 140 -0.34 18.25 3.34
C THR A 140 0.66 17.60 4.29
N ALA A 141 0.54 16.28 4.52
CA ALA A 141 1.44 15.54 5.40
C ALA A 141 2.87 15.56 4.88
N MET A 142 3.08 15.14 3.63
CA MET A 142 4.42 14.98 3.07
C MET A 142 5.14 16.31 2.87
N GLN A 143 4.42 17.37 2.48
CA GLN A 143 5.03 18.69 2.32
C GLN A 143 5.44 19.34 3.65
N THR A 144 5.09 18.77 4.80
CA THR A 144 5.65 19.21 6.09
C THR A 144 7.15 18.90 6.23
N GLY A 145 7.68 17.91 5.49
CA GLY A 145 9.09 17.52 5.54
C GLY A 145 9.61 17.13 6.92
N SER A 146 8.73 16.70 7.84
CA SER A 146 9.08 16.36 9.23
C SER A 146 8.18 15.26 9.77
N LEU A 147 8.70 14.45 10.70
CA LEU A 147 7.91 13.39 11.34
C LEU A 147 6.76 13.96 12.18
N ASP A 148 7.01 15.05 12.92
CA ASP A 148 5.97 15.70 13.72
C ASP A 148 4.86 16.29 12.84
N GLY A 149 5.21 16.77 11.64
CA GLY A 149 4.24 17.24 10.66
C GLY A 149 3.33 16.14 10.15
N VAL A 150 3.91 15.04 9.69
CA VAL A 150 3.18 13.87 9.17
C VAL A 150 2.30 13.24 10.26
N ARG A 151 2.81 13.09 11.49
CA ARG A 151 2.05 12.55 12.64
C ARG A 151 0.83 13.39 12.99
N ARG A 152 1.00 14.71 13.04
CA ARG A 152 -0.11 15.64 13.34
C ARG A 152 -1.22 15.57 12.31
N VAL A 153 -0.89 15.34 11.04
CA VAL A 153 -1.90 15.18 9.98
C VAL A 153 -2.65 13.88 10.19
N ILE A 154 -1.99 12.73 10.33
CA ILE A 154 -2.70 11.45 10.49
C ILE A 154 -3.54 11.39 11.76
N GLU A 155 -3.04 11.95 12.88
CA GLU A 155 -3.80 12.04 14.14
C GLU A 155 -5.12 12.81 13.99
N ALA A 156 -5.18 13.77 13.06
CA ALA A 156 -6.36 14.60 12.84
C ALA A 156 -7.31 14.08 11.74
N TRP A 157 -6.84 13.11 10.93
CA TRP A 157 -7.50 12.64 9.71
C TRP A 157 -7.77 11.13 9.67
N ALA A 158 -7.26 10.37 10.63
CA ALA A 158 -7.69 9.00 10.88
C ALA A 158 -8.94 8.96 11.76
N ALA A 159 -9.92 8.15 11.37
CA ALA A 159 -11.05 7.78 12.20
C ALA A 159 -10.61 6.82 13.33
N PRO A 160 -11.38 6.70 14.43
CA PRO A 160 -11.09 5.73 15.48
C PRO A 160 -10.91 4.31 14.92
N GLY A 161 -9.79 3.67 15.27
CA GLY A 161 -9.42 2.33 14.78
C GLY A 161 -8.66 2.34 13.44
N GLY A 162 -8.41 3.51 12.84
CA GLY A 162 -7.55 3.66 11.66
C GLY A 162 -6.06 3.75 12.00
N PRO A 163 -5.21 4.05 11.00
CA PRO A 163 -3.77 4.22 11.18
C PRO A 163 -3.43 5.34 12.16
N THR A 164 -2.30 5.20 12.84
CA THR A 164 -1.80 6.17 13.83
C THR A 164 -0.47 6.77 13.37
N GLY A 165 0.06 7.71 14.15
CA GLY A 165 1.42 8.22 13.97
C GLY A 165 2.54 7.17 14.13
N GLU A 166 2.20 5.93 14.48
CA GLU A 166 3.12 4.80 14.59
C GLU A 166 2.92 3.73 13.51
N THR A 167 1.71 3.63 12.94
CA THR A 167 1.35 2.53 12.03
C THR A 167 1.06 2.98 10.60
N TRP A 168 0.88 4.27 10.36
CA TRP A 168 0.62 4.79 9.02
C TRP A 168 1.87 4.71 8.14
N SER A 169 1.75 4.09 6.96
CA SER A 169 2.85 3.93 6.00
C SER A 169 3.50 5.26 5.62
N GLY A 170 2.73 6.36 5.55
CA GLY A 170 3.25 7.71 5.30
C GLY A 170 4.29 8.17 6.34
N VAL A 171 4.14 7.81 7.61
CA VAL A 171 5.14 8.12 8.66
C VAL A 171 6.43 7.36 8.41
N HIS A 172 6.34 6.08 8.06
CA HIS A 172 7.50 5.26 7.72
C HIS A 172 8.20 5.76 6.45
N GLY A 173 7.43 6.17 5.44
CA GLY A 173 7.96 6.79 4.22
C GLY A 173 8.74 8.08 4.51
N MET A 174 8.19 8.98 5.33
CA MET A 174 8.90 10.20 5.74
C MET A 174 10.16 9.88 6.55
N ALA A 175 10.12 8.89 7.46
CA ALA A 175 11.30 8.47 8.20
C ALA A 175 12.41 7.94 7.26
N GLY A 176 12.03 7.13 6.26
CA GLY A 176 12.92 6.61 5.23
C GLY A 176 13.54 7.74 4.39
N LEU A 177 12.73 8.71 3.97
CA LEU A 177 13.21 9.89 3.23
C LEU A 177 14.23 10.69 4.03
N LEU A 178 13.90 11.06 5.27
CA LEU A 178 14.79 11.86 6.12
C LEU A 178 16.08 11.12 6.43
N SER A 179 16.00 9.81 6.67
CA SER A 179 17.20 8.97 6.89
C SER A 179 18.08 8.92 5.64
N ALA A 180 17.49 8.77 4.46
CA ALA A 180 18.23 8.76 3.19
C ALA A 180 18.86 10.12 2.84
N ALA A 181 18.34 11.21 3.41
CA ALA A 181 18.87 12.55 3.28
C ALA A 181 19.82 12.95 4.42
N ASP A 182 20.18 12.03 5.32
CA ASP A 182 20.97 12.30 6.53
C ASP A 182 20.38 13.41 7.43
N LEU A 183 19.05 13.52 7.47
CA LEU A 183 18.30 14.50 8.25
C LEU A 183 17.70 13.89 9.51
N SER A 184 17.57 14.72 10.55
CA SER A 184 16.82 14.36 11.75
C SER A 184 15.31 14.34 11.49
N GLY A 185 14.53 13.74 12.39
CA GLY A 185 13.06 13.71 12.32
C GLY A 185 12.38 15.09 12.29
N ALA A 186 13.08 16.14 12.74
CA ALA A 186 12.59 17.52 12.65
C ALA A 186 12.60 18.08 11.22
N GLY A 187 13.24 17.40 10.27
CA GLY A 187 13.46 17.89 8.92
C GLY A 187 14.64 18.87 8.83
N SER A 188 14.58 19.75 7.83
CA SER A 188 15.59 20.77 7.59
C SER A 188 14.98 21.96 6.84
N PRO A 189 15.41 23.21 7.09
CA PRO A 189 14.97 24.35 6.30
C PRO A 189 15.52 24.33 4.87
N GLN A 190 16.53 23.51 4.57
CA GLN A 190 17.03 23.28 3.20
C GLN A 190 16.23 22.20 2.46
N LEU A 191 15.44 21.39 3.18
CA LEU A 191 14.59 20.38 2.57
C LEU A 191 13.35 21.03 1.96
N ALA A 192 13.21 20.91 0.65
CA ALA A 192 12.00 21.27 -0.08
C ALA A 192 11.34 20.03 -0.65
N ILE A 193 10.06 19.85 -0.36
CA ILE A 193 9.24 18.75 -0.88
C ILE A 193 8.06 19.35 -1.66
N VAL A 194 7.91 18.90 -2.90
CA VAL A 194 6.75 19.19 -3.75
C VAL A 194 6.09 17.87 -4.09
N VAL A 195 4.81 17.76 -3.71
CA VAL A 195 3.98 16.58 -3.98
C VAL A 195 2.90 16.98 -4.96
N ARG A 196 2.81 16.28 -6.09
CA ARG A 196 1.76 16.52 -7.09
C ARG A 196 0.98 15.23 -7.32
N PRO A 197 -0.29 15.17 -6.89
CA PRO A 197 -1.18 14.09 -7.31
C PRO A 197 -1.30 14.14 -8.83
N ALA A 198 -0.98 13.04 -9.51
CA ALA A 198 -0.93 13.00 -10.96
C ALA A 198 -1.93 11.99 -11.53
N MET A 199 -2.01 10.81 -10.92
CA MET A 199 -2.96 9.77 -11.30
C MET A 199 -3.63 9.18 -10.06
N GLY A 200 -4.75 8.47 -10.26
CA GLY A 200 -5.46 7.82 -9.17
C GLY A 200 -6.28 6.61 -9.61
N LEU A 201 -6.74 5.85 -8.63
CA LEU A 201 -7.54 4.65 -8.79
C LEU A 201 -8.60 4.60 -7.69
N ILE A 202 -9.85 4.36 -8.06
CA ILE A 202 -10.90 3.99 -7.11
C ILE A 202 -11.05 2.47 -7.21
N LYS A 203 -10.50 1.73 -6.24
CA LYS A 203 -10.57 0.25 -6.23
C LYS A 203 -12.01 -0.23 -6.09
N GLY A 204 -12.80 0.48 -5.29
CA GLY A 204 -14.23 0.22 -5.17
C GLY A 204 -14.86 0.89 -3.97
N THR A 205 -16.13 0.55 -3.72
CA THR A 205 -16.93 1.11 -2.63
C THR A 205 -17.76 0.03 -1.94
N VAL A 206 -18.03 0.22 -0.65
CA VAL A 206 -19.01 -0.59 0.11
C VAL A 206 -20.11 0.32 0.63
N GLY A 207 -21.04 0.66 -0.28
CA GLY A 207 -22.06 1.69 -0.07
C GLY A 207 -21.48 3.12 -0.14
N PRO A 208 -22.26 4.15 0.23
CA PRO A 208 -21.88 5.55 0.01
C PRO A 208 -20.85 6.07 1.01
N ASP A 209 -20.59 5.34 2.10
CA ASP A 209 -19.76 5.77 3.23
C ASP A 209 -18.36 5.20 3.24
N PHE A 210 -18.02 4.37 2.25
CA PHE A 210 -16.76 3.68 2.26
C PHE A 210 -16.25 3.50 0.84
N ALA A 211 -15.02 3.93 0.60
CA ALA A 211 -14.29 3.71 -0.63
C ALA A 211 -12.87 3.27 -0.31
N VAL A 212 -12.30 2.39 -1.12
CA VAL A 212 -10.86 2.18 -1.15
C VAL A 212 -10.34 2.91 -2.37
N VAL A 213 -9.48 3.89 -2.13
CA VAL A 213 -8.96 4.79 -3.16
C VAL A 213 -7.45 4.86 -3.04
N CYS A 214 -6.79 5.04 -4.19
CA CYS A 214 -5.35 5.10 -4.29
C CYS A 214 -4.94 6.33 -5.11
N VAL A 215 -3.93 7.05 -4.65
CA VAL A 215 -3.37 8.22 -5.34
C VAL A 215 -1.93 7.91 -5.69
N ASP A 216 -1.53 8.25 -6.91
CA ASP A 216 -0.16 8.18 -7.40
C ASP A 216 0.37 9.60 -7.65
N PHE A 217 1.54 9.88 -7.09
CA PHE A 217 2.10 11.21 -6.99
C PHE A 217 3.43 11.30 -7.73
N GLU A 218 3.65 12.43 -8.40
CA GLU A 218 5.02 12.87 -8.62
C GLU A 218 5.56 13.51 -7.34
N PHE A 219 6.60 12.90 -6.77
CA PHE A 219 7.27 13.34 -5.57
C PHE A 219 8.62 13.95 -5.91
N THR A 220 8.76 15.25 -5.69
CA THR A 220 10.01 15.99 -5.93
C THR A 220 10.62 16.43 -4.62
N VAL A 221 11.86 16.03 -4.37
CA VAL A 221 12.61 16.38 -3.17
C VAL A 221 13.85 17.14 -3.58
N THR A 222 14.15 18.23 -2.89
CA THR A 222 15.40 18.98 -3.04
C THR A 222 16.02 19.20 -1.67
N VAL A 223 17.31 18.88 -1.56
CA VAL A 223 18.15 19.26 -0.40
C VAL A 223 19.40 19.95 -0.96
N GLU A 224 20.41 19.18 -1.34
CA GLU A 224 21.57 19.66 -2.11
C GLU A 224 21.36 19.47 -3.61
N ALA A 225 20.67 18.39 -3.99
CA ALA A 225 20.27 18.06 -5.35
C ALA A 225 18.76 17.76 -5.39
N THR A 226 18.18 17.89 -6.58
CA THR A 226 16.78 17.56 -6.83
C THR A 226 16.64 16.13 -7.33
N SER A 227 15.77 15.37 -6.68
CA SER A 227 15.36 14.02 -7.07
C SER A 227 13.86 13.98 -7.33
N ARG A 228 13.44 13.13 -8.27
CA ARG A 228 12.04 12.89 -8.60
C ARG A 228 11.76 11.39 -8.60
N ILE A 229 10.68 11.00 -7.95
CA ILE A 229 10.22 9.62 -7.86
C ILE A 229 8.69 9.60 -7.80
N ALA A 230 8.07 8.50 -8.17
CA ALA A 230 6.67 8.25 -7.87
C ALA A 230 6.53 7.68 -6.46
N ILE A 231 5.50 8.12 -5.76
CA ILE A 231 5.02 7.44 -4.56
C ILE A 231 3.53 7.27 -4.72
N ALA A 232 2.97 6.21 -4.16
CA ALA A 232 1.55 5.99 -4.17
C ALA A 232 1.06 5.57 -2.78
N ASP A 233 -0.18 5.94 -2.47
CA ASP A 233 -0.85 5.54 -1.23
C ASP A 233 -2.26 5.04 -1.55
N CYS A 234 -2.67 3.96 -0.89
CA CYS A 234 -4.05 3.46 -0.91
C CYS A 234 -4.59 3.52 0.50
N GLN A 235 -5.79 4.09 0.69
CA GLN A 235 -6.41 4.13 2.02
C GLN A 235 -7.87 3.67 1.99
N ARG A 236 -8.29 3.07 3.10
CA ARG A 236 -9.70 2.87 3.44
C ARG A 236 -10.26 4.26 3.75
N MET A 237 -11.12 4.84 2.92
CA MET A 237 -11.74 6.14 3.19
C MET A 237 -13.16 5.92 3.70
N THR A 238 -13.48 6.49 4.87
CA THR A 238 -14.81 6.43 5.48
C THR A 238 -15.44 7.82 5.56
N TRP A 239 -16.73 7.92 5.28
CA TRP A 239 -17.50 9.13 5.53
C TRP A 239 -17.94 9.16 6.99
N ALA A 240 -17.51 10.17 7.75
CA ALA A 240 -17.87 10.37 9.14
C ALA A 240 -17.81 11.86 9.48
N ASP A 241 -18.72 12.32 10.35
CA ASP A 241 -18.77 13.73 10.79
C ASP A 241 -18.76 14.73 9.61
N ASP A 242 -19.55 14.44 8.58
CA ASP A 242 -19.69 15.23 7.35
C ASP A 242 -18.40 15.44 6.54
N ARG A 243 -17.43 14.52 6.67
CA ARG A 243 -16.20 14.52 5.86
C ARG A 243 -15.66 13.11 5.61
N TRP A 244 -14.74 13.01 4.66
CA TRP A 244 -13.94 11.80 4.45
C TRP A 244 -12.77 11.74 5.44
N LEU A 245 -12.54 10.58 6.04
CA LEU A 245 -11.42 10.26 6.94
C LEU A 245 -10.77 8.96 6.51
N ILE A 246 -9.51 8.74 6.89
CA ILE A 246 -8.89 7.40 6.79
C ILE A 246 -9.56 6.50 7.83
N GLY A 247 -10.29 5.51 7.36
CA GLY A 247 -11.15 4.63 8.12
C GLY A 247 -10.42 3.55 8.93
N PRO A 248 -11.18 2.80 9.74
CA PRO A 248 -10.62 1.77 10.60
C PRO A 248 -10.08 0.55 9.85
N GLY A 249 -9.14 -0.14 10.50
CA GLY A 249 -8.54 -1.39 10.00
C GLY A 249 -7.10 -1.19 9.51
N PRO A 250 -6.46 -2.26 9.01
CA PRO A 250 -5.16 -2.18 8.36
C PRO A 250 -5.18 -1.22 7.16
N GLU A 251 -4.02 -0.80 6.67
CA GLU A 251 -3.98 -0.17 5.34
C GLU A 251 -4.36 -1.18 4.25
N PRO A 252 -4.98 -0.76 3.14
CA PRO A 252 -5.22 -1.60 1.97
C PRO A 252 -3.94 -2.26 1.41
N ALA A 253 -4.13 -3.25 0.54
CA ALA A 253 -3.04 -3.80 -0.26
C ALA A 253 -2.26 -2.66 -0.96
N PRO A 254 -0.92 -2.61 -0.81
CA PRO A 254 -0.13 -1.45 -1.23
C PRO A 254 -0.30 -1.12 -2.71
N ALA A 255 -0.47 0.15 -3.02
CA ALA A 255 -0.43 0.63 -4.40
C ALA A 255 1.00 0.52 -4.95
N PRO A 256 1.18 0.12 -6.22
CA PRO A 256 2.48 0.19 -6.85
C PRO A 256 2.82 1.66 -7.11
N SER A 257 3.97 2.10 -6.60
CA SER A 257 4.58 3.38 -6.97
C SER A 257 5.15 3.25 -8.38
N VAL A 258 4.48 3.84 -9.36
CA VAL A 258 4.85 3.78 -10.78
C VAL A 258 4.88 5.19 -11.32
N TRP A 259 5.84 5.54 -12.18
CA TRP A 259 5.90 6.89 -12.71
C TRP A 259 4.62 7.29 -13.46
N PRO A 260 3.96 8.39 -13.06
CA PRO A 260 2.73 8.86 -13.69
C PRO A 260 2.86 9.05 -15.21
N GLY A 261 1.81 8.70 -15.94
CA GLY A 261 1.73 8.84 -17.38
C GLY A 261 2.54 7.82 -18.18
N THR A 262 3.12 6.80 -17.56
CA THR A 262 3.77 5.67 -18.26
C THR A 262 2.77 4.60 -18.67
N ASP A 263 3.18 3.73 -19.59
CA ASP A 263 2.38 2.55 -19.95
C ASP A 263 2.12 1.65 -18.73
N LEU A 264 3.11 1.47 -17.86
CA LEU A 264 2.94 0.67 -16.66
C LEU A 264 1.92 1.29 -15.69
N ALA A 265 1.90 2.63 -15.54
CA ALA A 265 0.90 3.29 -14.69
C ALA A 265 -0.54 2.99 -15.15
N ILE A 266 -0.76 2.98 -16.47
CA ILE A 266 -2.05 2.63 -17.07
C ILE A 266 -2.38 1.14 -16.85
N GLU A 267 -1.39 0.25 -17.02
CA GLU A 267 -1.57 -1.19 -16.85
C GLU A 267 -1.92 -1.60 -15.41
N VAL A 268 -1.39 -0.88 -14.42
CA VAL A 268 -1.75 -1.10 -13.01
C VAL A 268 -3.08 -0.44 -12.61
N GLY A 269 -3.75 0.21 -13.56
CA GLY A 269 -5.13 0.68 -13.43
C GLY A 269 -5.29 2.16 -13.09
N TYR A 270 -4.20 2.94 -13.04
CA TYR A 270 -4.30 4.37 -12.76
C TYR A 270 -4.92 5.15 -13.93
N GLN A 271 -5.67 6.20 -13.58
CA GLN A 271 -6.25 7.18 -14.51
C GLN A 271 -5.73 8.58 -14.21
N ASP A 272 -5.72 9.48 -15.20
CA ASP A 272 -5.29 10.86 -14.99
C ASP A 272 -6.21 11.58 -13.98
N LEU A 273 -5.62 12.37 -13.08
CA LEU A 273 -6.39 13.25 -12.21
C LEU A 273 -6.58 14.61 -12.88
N ARG A 274 -7.83 15.09 -12.89
CA ARG A 274 -8.16 16.46 -13.28
C ARG A 274 -8.92 17.13 -12.15
N TYR A 275 -8.67 18.42 -11.95
CA TYR A 275 -9.34 19.20 -10.93
C TYR A 275 -10.50 19.97 -11.58
N GLY A 276 -11.73 19.64 -11.14
CA GLY A 276 -12.95 20.36 -11.52
C GLY A 276 -13.00 21.76 -10.96
#